data_AF-A0A7D6E257-F1
#
_entry.id   AF-A0A7D6E257-F1
#
_cell.length_a   1.000
_cell.length_b   1.000
_cell.length_c   1.000
_cell.angle_alpha   90.00
_cell.angle_beta   90.00
_cell.angle_gamma   90.00
#
_symmetry.space_group_name_H-M   'P 1'
#
loop_
_entity.id
_entity.type
_entity.pdbx_description
1 polymer ?
#
loop_
_entity_poly.entity_id
_entity_poly.type
_entity_poly.pdbx_seq_one_letter_code
_entity_poly.pdbx_strand_id
1 'polypeptide(L)'
;MSLTETKDLTTQPSEALARPMLAAGDLTQEGLAGFTSPVQQPVKRALLVWDAPNLDMGLGSILGRRPTGVERPRFDALGRWLLARTTEVASEISDEPEVRIEPEATVFTNIAPGSAEVVRPWVDALRNVGFAVFAKPKIDEDSDVDRDMLEHIALRYREGLAALMVASADGQAFRLPLEEVARGGTPVQVLGFREHASWALASDSLEFVDLEDIAGVFREPLPRIGLDSLPEQGAWLQPFRPLSSLLTSRV
;
A
#
# COMPACT_ATOMS: atom_id res chain seq x y z
N MET A 1 -50.19 -43.61 34.14
CA MET A 1 -51.50 -43.39 33.48
C MET A 1 -51.28 -42.39 32.35
N SER A 2 -51.72 -42.75 31.13
CA SER A 2 -51.97 -41.97 29.90
C SER A 2 -50.89 -41.01 29.36
N LEU A 3 -50.34 -41.24 28.14
CA LEU A 3 -50.87 -40.94 26.77
C LEU A 3 -50.92 -39.41 26.51
N THR A 4 -50.23 -38.87 25.51
CA THR A 4 -50.58 -38.91 24.06
C THR A 4 -49.35 -38.65 23.17
N GLU A 5 -49.04 -39.52 22.19
CA GLU A 5 -49.32 -39.43 20.72
C GLU A 5 -48.26 -38.58 19.96
N THR A 6 -47.72 -38.90 18.78
CA THR A 6 -47.96 -39.96 17.77
C THR A 6 -46.82 -40.00 16.74
N LYS A 7 -46.39 -41.23 16.41
CA LYS A 7 -46.04 -41.82 15.10
C LYS A 7 -44.92 -41.27 14.17
N ASP A 8 -43.91 -42.14 14.07
CA ASP A 8 -42.91 -42.43 13.02
C ASP A 8 -43.45 -42.49 11.56
N LEU A 9 -42.75 -42.01 10.51
CA LEU A 9 -41.44 -42.33 9.88
C LEU A 9 -41.52 -43.45 8.82
N THR A 10 -41.25 -43.13 7.52
CA THR A 10 -40.38 -43.88 6.55
C THR A 10 -40.34 -43.13 5.19
N THR A 11 -39.23 -42.57 4.66
CA THR A 11 -38.08 -43.14 3.85
C THR A 11 -38.56 -43.72 2.49
N GLN A 12 -38.10 -43.42 1.26
CA GLN A 12 -36.82 -42.94 0.66
C GLN A 12 -37.00 -42.62 -0.90
N PRO A 13 -36.00 -42.60 -1.83
CA PRO A 13 -35.31 -41.42 -2.42
C PRO A 13 -35.38 -41.21 -3.99
N SER A 14 -34.86 -40.05 -4.45
CA SER A 14 -34.10 -39.71 -5.69
C SER A 14 -34.51 -40.21 -7.10
N GLU A 15 -34.73 -39.27 -8.05
CA GLU A 15 -34.34 -39.43 -9.47
C GLU A 15 -34.20 -38.08 -10.20
N ALA A 16 -33.15 -37.94 -11.01
CA ALA A 16 -32.87 -36.81 -11.88
C ALA A 16 -33.25 -37.16 -13.34
N LEU A 17 -33.71 -36.17 -14.13
CA LEU A 17 -33.44 -35.93 -15.56
C LEU A 17 -34.56 -35.12 -16.23
N ALA A 18 -34.19 -34.01 -16.89
CA ALA A 18 -34.50 -33.67 -18.30
C ALA A 18 -34.63 -32.14 -18.53
N ARG A 19 -33.72 -31.61 -19.36
CA ARG A 19 -33.76 -30.28 -19.97
C ARG A 19 -34.92 -30.17 -20.98
N PRO A 20 -35.54 -29.00 -21.18
CA PRO A 20 -36.31 -28.75 -22.39
C PRO A 20 -35.41 -28.29 -23.54
N MET A 21 -35.66 -28.92 -24.68
CA MET A 21 -35.08 -28.73 -26.01
C MET A 21 -35.58 -27.41 -26.62
N LEU A 22 -34.67 -26.60 -27.18
CA LEU A 22 -34.96 -25.37 -27.91
C LEU A 22 -35.81 -25.67 -29.16
N ALA A 23 -36.96 -25.00 -29.29
CA ALA A 23 -37.71 -24.94 -30.54
C ALA A 23 -37.08 -23.89 -31.45
N ALA A 24 -36.64 -24.33 -32.64
CA ALA A 24 -36.26 -23.45 -33.73
C ALA A 24 -37.51 -22.78 -34.30
N GLY A 25 -37.59 -21.46 -34.16
CA GLY A 25 -38.64 -20.64 -34.75
C GLY A 25 -38.07 -19.29 -35.16
N ASP A 26 -37.97 -19.10 -36.47
CA ASP A 26 -37.89 -17.83 -37.21
C ASP A 26 -37.47 -16.58 -36.44
N LEU A 27 -36.18 -16.23 -36.55
CA LEU A 27 -35.71 -14.87 -36.34
C LEU A 27 -35.10 -14.39 -37.66
N THR A 28 -35.84 -13.46 -38.28
CA THR A 28 -35.45 -12.73 -39.47
C THR A 28 -34.09 -12.07 -39.30
N GLN A 29 -33.30 -12.17 -40.36
CA GLN A 29 -31.91 -11.74 -40.47
C GLN A 29 -31.81 -10.21 -40.69
N GLU A 30 -32.42 -9.40 -39.82
CA GLU A 30 -32.31 -7.93 -39.85
C GLU A 30 -32.24 -7.38 -38.42
N GLY A 31 -31.04 -7.41 -37.82
CA GLY A 31 -30.84 -6.87 -36.46
C GLY A 31 -29.50 -7.14 -35.78
N LEU A 32 -28.47 -7.63 -36.47
CA LEU A 32 -27.16 -7.92 -35.87
C LEU A 32 -26.15 -6.77 -35.99
N ALA A 33 -26.61 -5.54 -36.21
CA ALA A 33 -25.74 -4.37 -36.15
C ALA A 33 -25.49 -3.98 -34.67
N GLY A 34 -24.33 -4.40 -34.16
CA GLY A 34 -23.59 -3.64 -33.15
C GLY A 34 -23.95 -3.85 -31.67
N PHE A 35 -23.77 -5.07 -31.15
CA PHE A 35 -23.27 -5.19 -29.78
C PHE A 35 -21.74 -5.13 -29.84
N THR A 36 -21.18 -3.94 -30.11
CA THR A 36 -19.78 -3.70 -29.78
C THR A 36 -19.69 -3.75 -28.27
N SER A 37 -19.07 -4.82 -27.73
CA SER A 37 -18.61 -4.84 -26.34
C SER A 37 -17.89 -3.52 -26.07
N PRO A 38 -18.14 -2.84 -24.92
CA PRO A 38 -17.43 -1.60 -24.63
C PRO A 38 -15.94 -1.90 -24.72
N VAL A 39 -15.23 -1.16 -25.59
CA VAL A 39 -13.77 -1.23 -25.68
C VAL A 39 -13.27 -0.89 -24.28
N GLN A 40 -12.74 -1.90 -23.58
CA GLN A 40 -12.25 -1.73 -22.23
C GLN A 40 -10.95 -0.94 -22.36
N GLN A 41 -11.01 0.35 -22.02
CA GLN A 41 -9.85 1.23 -22.07
C GLN A 41 -8.68 0.59 -21.30
N PRO A 42 -7.47 0.50 -21.89
CA PRO A 42 -6.30 0.03 -21.15
C PRO A 42 -6.12 0.85 -19.87
N VAL A 43 -6.00 0.15 -18.74
CA VAL A 43 -5.84 0.78 -17.41
C VAL A 43 -4.38 0.73 -17.01
N LYS A 44 -3.77 1.89 -16.76
CA LYS A 44 -2.46 2.02 -16.09
C LYS A 44 -2.67 2.42 -14.62
N ARG A 45 -1.69 2.16 -13.76
CA ARG A 45 -1.80 2.43 -12.32
C ARG A 45 -0.81 3.48 -11.84
N ALA A 46 -1.29 4.38 -10.99
CA ALA A 46 -0.45 5.16 -10.08
C ALA A 46 -0.37 4.39 -8.75
N LEU A 47 0.73 3.66 -8.55
CA LEU A 47 0.87 2.69 -7.46
C LEU A 47 1.60 3.30 -6.26
N LEU A 48 1.02 3.20 -5.07
CA LEU A 48 1.67 3.44 -3.79
C LEU A 48 1.96 2.12 -3.07
N VAL A 49 3.22 1.86 -2.76
CA VAL A 49 3.67 0.75 -1.91
C VAL A 49 4.17 1.34 -0.59
N TRP A 50 3.55 0.96 0.52
CA TRP A 50 3.90 1.46 1.85
C TRP A 50 4.53 0.37 2.71
N ASP A 51 5.79 0.55 3.05
CA ASP A 51 6.54 -0.26 4.03
C ASP A 51 6.27 0.23 5.47
N ALA A 52 5.26 -0.35 6.12
CA ALA A 52 4.85 0.11 7.45
C ALA A 52 5.96 -0.08 8.51
N PRO A 53 6.69 -1.21 8.57
CA PRO A 53 7.81 -1.38 9.50
C PRO A 53 8.90 -0.33 9.30
N ASN A 54 9.32 -0.06 8.07
CA ASN A 54 10.42 0.86 7.81
C ASN A 54 10.06 2.31 8.16
N LEU A 55 8.84 2.75 7.82
CA LEU A 55 8.40 4.09 8.21
C LEU A 55 8.22 4.24 9.72
N ASP A 56 7.71 3.21 10.43
CA ASP A 56 7.63 3.23 11.89
C ASP A 56 9.03 3.30 12.53
N MET A 57 10.04 2.64 11.95
CA MET A 57 11.43 2.70 12.41
C MET A 57 12.05 4.08 12.18
N GLY A 58 11.90 4.64 10.97
CA GLY A 58 12.41 5.97 10.64
C GLY A 58 11.79 7.06 11.53
N LEU A 59 10.46 7.01 11.69
CA LEU A 59 9.77 7.92 12.61
C LEU A 59 10.24 7.74 14.05
N GLY A 60 10.45 6.48 14.49
CA GLY A 60 10.94 6.19 15.82
C GLY A 60 12.35 6.73 16.09
N SER A 61 13.20 6.78 15.06
CA SER A 61 14.53 7.40 15.14
C SER A 61 14.43 8.91 15.34
N ILE A 62 13.55 9.59 14.60
CA ILE A 62 13.31 11.04 14.74
C ILE A 62 12.77 11.37 16.14
N LEU A 63 11.83 10.56 16.65
CA LEU A 63 11.24 10.75 17.98
C LEU A 63 12.14 10.30 19.13
N GLY A 64 13.20 9.52 18.88
CA GLY A 64 14.01 8.86 19.90
C GLY A 64 13.27 7.73 20.66
N ARG A 65 12.07 7.35 20.21
CA ARG A 65 11.24 6.29 20.81
C ARG A 65 10.24 5.74 19.81
N ARG A 66 9.58 4.62 20.15
CA ARG A 66 8.50 4.08 19.33
C ARG A 66 7.38 5.13 19.17
N PRO A 67 6.88 5.37 17.94
CA PRO A 67 5.77 6.29 17.72
C PRO A 67 4.47 5.74 18.31
N THR A 68 3.68 6.64 18.86
CA THR A 68 2.28 6.39 19.22
C THR A 68 1.39 6.45 17.96
N GLY A 69 0.17 5.94 18.05
CA GLY A 69 -0.76 5.97 16.92
C GLY A 69 -1.12 7.38 16.43
N VAL A 70 -0.97 8.41 17.29
CA VAL A 70 -1.27 9.82 16.94
C VAL A 70 -0.13 10.46 16.14
N GLU A 71 1.10 10.03 16.39
CA GLU A 71 2.33 10.52 15.74
C GLU A 71 2.60 9.86 14.41
N ARG A 72 1.96 8.70 14.14
CA ARG A 72 2.08 8.00 12.87
C ARG A 72 1.49 8.79 11.70
N PRO A 73 2.03 8.59 10.47
CA PRO A 73 1.46 9.16 9.26
C PRO A 73 -0.02 8.82 9.11
N ARG A 74 -0.83 9.82 8.84
CA ARG A 74 -2.25 9.66 8.56
C ARG A 74 -2.48 9.08 7.17
N PHE A 75 -2.88 7.81 7.12
CA PHE A 75 -3.19 7.12 5.86
C PHE A 75 -4.29 7.79 5.04
N ASP A 76 -5.25 8.48 5.68
CA ASP A 76 -6.29 9.21 4.97
C ASP A 76 -5.73 10.43 4.21
N ALA A 77 -4.74 11.11 4.79
CA ALA A 77 -4.05 12.23 4.13
C ALA A 77 -3.17 11.73 2.99
N LEU A 78 -2.43 10.65 3.21
CA LEU A 78 -1.61 10.03 2.16
C LEU A 78 -2.47 9.51 0.99
N GLY A 79 -3.64 8.94 1.29
CA GLY A 79 -4.61 8.52 0.28
C GLY A 79 -5.12 9.68 -0.57
N ARG A 80 -5.46 10.83 0.04
CA ARG A 80 -5.83 12.04 -0.71
C ARG A 80 -4.68 12.59 -1.56
N TRP A 81 -3.46 12.56 -1.04
CA TRP A 81 -2.27 12.95 -1.80
C TRP A 81 -2.06 12.04 -3.01
N LEU A 82 -2.21 10.72 -2.86
CA LEU A 82 -2.15 9.78 -3.98
C LEU A 82 -3.18 10.11 -5.06
N LEU A 83 -4.43 10.41 -4.69
CA LEU A 83 -5.47 10.80 -5.66
C LEU A 83 -5.08 12.07 -6.45
N ALA A 84 -4.47 13.05 -5.77
CA ALA A 84 -3.98 14.25 -6.43
C ALA A 84 -2.84 13.92 -7.42
N ARG A 85 -1.83 13.13 -6.98
CA ARG A 85 -0.74 12.69 -7.88
C ARG A 85 -1.24 11.88 -9.07
N THR A 86 -2.22 10.99 -8.87
CA THR A 86 -2.83 10.25 -9.98
C THR A 86 -3.47 11.17 -11.00
N THR A 87 -4.11 12.26 -10.56
CA THR A 87 -4.71 13.27 -11.45
C THR A 87 -3.64 14.02 -12.25
N GLU A 88 -2.54 14.39 -11.60
CA GLU A 88 -1.40 15.05 -12.24
C GLU A 88 -0.76 14.15 -13.31
N VAL A 89 -0.46 12.90 -12.96
CA VAL A 89 0.08 11.91 -13.91
C VAL A 89 -0.87 11.66 -15.08
N ALA A 90 -2.19 11.64 -14.83
CA ALA A 90 -3.18 11.50 -15.90
C ALA A 90 -3.22 12.71 -16.84
N SER A 91 -2.95 13.92 -16.33
CA SER A 91 -2.86 15.13 -17.15
C SER A 91 -1.59 15.21 -17.98
N GLU A 92 -0.50 14.56 -17.55
CA GLU A 92 0.76 14.50 -18.32
C GLU A 92 0.70 13.47 -19.46
N ILE A 93 -0.07 12.39 -19.28
CA ILE A 93 -0.24 11.30 -20.25
C ILE A 93 -1.40 11.59 -21.22
N SER A 94 -2.07 12.74 -21.12
CA SER A 94 -3.31 13.08 -21.85
C SER A 94 -3.23 13.07 -23.39
N ASP A 95 -2.03 12.95 -23.96
CA ASP A 95 -1.82 12.70 -25.40
C ASP A 95 -2.21 11.27 -25.83
N GLU A 96 -2.45 10.35 -24.88
CA GLU A 96 -3.02 9.01 -25.09
C GLU A 96 -4.51 8.97 -24.67
N PRO A 97 -5.46 9.46 -25.48
CA PRO A 97 -6.88 9.66 -25.11
C PRO A 97 -7.68 8.39 -24.75
N GLU A 98 -7.06 7.21 -24.80
CA GLU A 98 -7.69 5.92 -24.52
C GLU A 98 -7.19 5.22 -23.25
N VAL A 99 -6.20 5.78 -22.53
CA VAL A 99 -5.65 5.15 -21.31
C VAL A 99 -6.26 5.76 -20.07
N ARG A 100 -6.86 4.91 -19.21
CA ARG A 100 -7.35 5.33 -17.89
C ARG A 100 -6.27 5.10 -16.85
N ILE A 101 -6.04 6.08 -15.98
CA ILE A 101 -5.12 5.92 -14.84
C ILE A 101 -5.93 5.75 -13.55
N GLU A 102 -5.65 4.66 -12.83
CA GLU A 102 -6.30 4.36 -11.55
C GLU A 102 -5.30 4.45 -10.39
N PRO A 103 -5.70 5.05 -9.25
CA PRO A 103 -4.89 5.04 -8.05
C PRO A 103 -4.93 3.66 -7.43
N GLU A 104 -3.79 3.20 -6.92
CA GLU A 104 -3.75 1.99 -6.13
C GLU A 104 -2.76 2.12 -4.98
N ALA A 105 -3.13 1.63 -3.79
CA ALA A 105 -2.27 1.70 -2.62
C ALA A 105 -2.27 0.38 -1.85
N THR A 106 -1.09 -0.11 -1.49
CA THR A 106 -0.91 -1.32 -0.69
C THR A 106 0.00 -1.05 0.50
N VAL A 107 -0.47 -1.35 1.71
CA VAL A 107 0.34 -1.33 2.93
C VAL A 107 0.90 -2.71 3.23
N PHE A 108 2.21 -2.81 3.36
CA PHE A 108 2.93 -4.01 3.74
C PHE A 108 3.29 -3.93 5.22
N THR A 109 2.97 -4.97 5.97
CA THR A 109 3.21 -5.02 7.41
C THR A 109 3.55 -6.43 7.88
N ASN A 110 4.35 -6.49 8.94
CA ASN A 110 4.53 -7.71 9.68
C ASN A 110 3.54 -7.82 10.85
N ILE A 111 3.08 -9.03 11.14
CA ILE A 111 2.23 -9.34 12.30
C ILE A 111 3.02 -10.23 13.25
N ALA A 112 3.38 -9.69 14.42
CA ALA A 112 4.04 -10.46 15.46
C ALA A 112 3.06 -11.46 16.10
N PRO A 113 3.52 -12.65 16.53
CA PRO A 113 2.69 -13.60 17.27
C PRO A 113 2.00 -12.93 18.47
N GLY A 114 0.68 -13.14 18.60
CA GLY A 114 -0.13 -12.55 19.67
C GLY A 114 -0.55 -11.08 19.47
N SER A 115 -0.13 -10.41 18.39
CA SER A 115 -0.50 -9.01 18.13
C SER A 115 -1.75 -8.82 17.25
N ALA A 116 -2.32 -9.91 16.72
CA ALA A 116 -3.38 -9.85 15.71
C ALA A 116 -4.60 -9.01 16.15
N GLU A 117 -5.09 -9.20 17.37
CA GLU A 117 -6.25 -8.44 17.88
C GLU A 117 -5.95 -6.95 18.10
N VAL A 118 -4.69 -6.59 18.36
CA VAL A 118 -4.26 -5.19 18.51
C VAL A 118 -4.18 -4.50 17.14
N VAL A 119 -3.74 -5.24 16.11
CA VAL A 119 -3.49 -4.70 14.77
C VAL A 119 -4.76 -4.69 13.91
N ARG A 120 -5.73 -5.58 14.19
CA ARG A 120 -6.99 -5.72 13.44
C ARG A 120 -7.74 -4.40 13.20
N PRO A 121 -7.98 -3.52 14.20
CA PRO A 121 -8.70 -2.27 13.96
C PRO A 121 -7.98 -1.34 12.98
N TRP A 122 -6.65 -1.33 12.99
CA TRP A 122 -5.85 -0.53 12.07
C TRP A 122 -5.90 -1.09 10.64
N VAL A 123 -5.84 -2.41 10.47
CA VAL A 123 -6.02 -3.08 9.17
C VAL A 123 -7.39 -2.80 8.60
N ASP A 124 -8.44 -2.92 9.41
CA ASP A 124 -9.82 -2.64 8.99
C ASP A 124 -9.98 -1.17 8.60
N ALA A 125 -9.37 -0.24 9.32
CA ALA A 125 -9.38 1.18 8.99
C ALA A 125 -8.69 1.49 7.64
N LEU A 126 -7.53 0.87 7.36
CA LEU A 126 -6.84 1.00 6.07
C LEU A 126 -7.72 0.52 4.91
N ARG A 127 -8.32 -0.67 5.07
CA ARG A 127 -9.19 -1.27 4.07
C ARG A 127 -10.45 -0.45 3.83
N ASN A 128 -11.03 0.15 4.88
CA ASN A 128 -12.18 1.04 4.76
C ASN A 128 -11.86 2.34 4.00
N VAL A 129 -10.60 2.81 4.04
CA VAL A 129 -10.17 3.96 3.21
C VAL A 129 -9.88 3.57 1.77
N GLY A 130 -9.62 2.29 1.49
CA GLY A 130 -9.35 1.77 0.15
C GLY A 130 -7.91 1.29 -0.07
N PHE A 131 -7.10 1.19 0.99
CA PHE A 131 -5.79 0.55 0.90
C PHE A 131 -5.94 -0.98 0.89
N ALA A 132 -5.23 -1.65 0.00
CA ALA A 132 -4.92 -3.05 0.17
C ALA A 132 -3.94 -3.22 1.35
N VAL A 133 -3.99 -4.37 2.03
CA VAL A 133 -3.06 -4.68 3.13
C VAL A 133 -2.47 -6.05 2.90
N PHE A 134 -1.14 -6.10 2.78
CA PHE A 134 -0.36 -7.32 2.81
C PHE A 134 0.19 -7.51 4.23
N ALA A 135 -0.29 -8.53 4.93
CA ALA A 135 0.10 -8.82 6.31
C ALA A 135 0.86 -10.14 6.40
N LYS A 136 2.17 -10.08 6.67
CA LYS A 136 3.05 -11.24 6.76
C LYS A 136 3.36 -11.61 8.23
N PRO A 137 3.12 -12.84 8.68
CA PRO A 137 3.55 -13.25 10.02
C PRO A 137 5.06 -13.06 10.21
N LYS A 138 5.48 -12.45 11.33
CA LYS A 138 6.91 -12.35 11.69
C LYS A 138 7.32 -13.61 12.45
N ILE A 139 7.82 -14.61 11.73
CA ILE A 139 8.17 -15.92 12.28
C ILE A 139 9.61 -15.91 12.80
N ASP A 140 10.50 -15.20 12.11
CA ASP A 140 11.92 -15.03 12.42
C ASP A 140 12.43 -13.62 12.02
N GLU A 141 13.74 -13.39 12.16
CA GLU A 141 14.38 -12.12 11.80
C GLU A 141 14.40 -11.87 10.29
N ASP A 142 14.42 -12.93 9.49
CA ASP A 142 14.41 -12.91 8.01
C ASP A 142 13.00 -12.77 7.42
N SER A 143 11.97 -12.67 8.27
CA SER A 143 10.58 -12.48 7.86
C SER A 143 10.27 -11.03 7.46
N ASP A 144 11.15 -10.36 6.71
CA ASP A 144 10.89 -9.02 6.14
C ASP A 144 9.80 -9.07 5.05
N VAL A 145 9.35 -7.91 4.57
CA VAL A 145 8.33 -7.79 3.53
C VAL A 145 8.91 -7.30 2.19
N ASP A 146 10.23 -7.13 2.11
CA ASP A 146 10.88 -6.42 1.00
C ASP A 146 10.72 -7.19 -0.31
N ARG A 147 10.90 -8.52 -0.26
CA ARG A 147 10.68 -9.38 -1.43
C ARG A 147 9.23 -9.32 -1.91
N ASP A 148 8.27 -9.35 -0.98
CA ASP A 148 6.85 -9.32 -1.31
C ASP A 148 6.45 -7.97 -1.95
N MET A 149 7.06 -6.87 -1.48
CA MET A 149 6.90 -5.54 -2.08
C MET A 149 7.46 -5.50 -3.50
N LEU A 150 8.68 -6.00 -3.72
CA LEU A 150 9.31 -6.04 -5.05
C LEU A 150 8.53 -6.92 -6.02
N GLU A 151 8.02 -8.08 -5.56
CA GLU A 151 7.16 -8.94 -6.36
C GLU A 151 5.86 -8.23 -6.77
N HIS A 152 5.25 -7.47 -5.85
CA HIS A 152 4.07 -6.67 -6.14
C HIS A 152 4.37 -5.56 -7.16
N ILE A 153 5.45 -4.81 -7.00
CA ILE A 153 5.89 -3.77 -7.94
C ILE A 153 6.12 -4.39 -9.32
N ALA A 154 6.87 -5.50 -9.40
CA ALA A 154 7.18 -6.17 -10.65
C ALA A 154 5.92 -6.69 -11.36
N LEU A 155 4.93 -7.19 -10.61
CA LEU A 155 3.63 -7.57 -11.16
C LEU A 155 2.95 -6.38 -11.81
N ARG A 156 2.86 -5.25 -11.10
CA ARG A 156 2.15 -4.06 -11.62
C ARG A 156 2.88 -3.38 -12.75
N TYR A 157 4.19 -3.43 -12.73
CA TYR A 157 5.02 -2.97 -13.84
C TYR A 157 4.66 -3.72 -15.14
N ARG A 158 4.48 -5.05 -15.07
CA ARG A 158 4.04 -5.86 -16.24
C ARG A 158 2.59 -5.59 -16.65
N GLU A 159 1.72 -5.26 -15.70
CA GLU A 159 0.31 -4.94 -15.96
C GLU A 159 0.09 -3.50 -16.45
N GLY A 160 1.10 -2.63 -16.31
CA GLY A 160 1.05 -1.22 -16.70
C GLY A 160 1.07 -0.26 -15.51
N LEU A 161 2.24 0.31 -15.22
CA LEU A 161 2.39 1.44 -14.31
C LEU A 161 2.42 2.75 -15.08
N ALA A 162 1.70 3.74 -14.57
CA ALA A 162 1.82 5.14 -14.98
C ALA A 162 2.73 5.93 -14.03
N ALA A 163 2.77 5.56 -12.75
CA ALA A 163 3.67 6.12 -11.75
C ALA A 163 3.85 5.12 -10.60
N LEU A 164 5.00 5.21 -9.93
CA LEU A 164 5.32 4.41 -8.77
C LEU A 164 5.75 5.30 -7.59
N MET A 165 5.09 5.12 -6.47
CA MET A 165 5.40 5.76 -5.19
C MET A 165 5.78 4.66 -4.20
N VAL A 166 6.96 4.72 -3.60
CA VAL A 166 7.40 3.75 -2.59
C VAL A 166 7.72 4.48 -1.30
N ALA A 167 6.94 4.22 -0.26
CA ALA A 167 7.16 4.74 1.07
C ALA A 167 8.04 3.79 1.87
N SER A 168 9.36 3.88 1.68
CA SER A 168 10.39 3.13 2.41
C SER A 168 11.72 3.89 2.39
N ALA A 169 12.49 3.78 3.46
CA ALA A 169 13.85 4.29 3.57
C ALA A 169 14.91 3.21 3.26
N ASP A 170 14.54 1.98 2.91
CA ASP A 170 15.50 0.91 2.62
C ASP A 170 16.12 1.02 1.22
N GLY A 171 17.27 1.68 1.14
CA GLY A 171 18.02 1.80 -0.11
C GLY A 171 18.76 0.52 -0.54
N GLN A 172 18.97 -0.45 0.36
CA GLN A 172 19.61 -1.72 -0.01
C GLN A 172 18.65 -2.58 -0.81
N ALA A 173 17.40 -2.66 -0.36
CA ALA A 173 16.36 -3.42 -1.05
C ALA A 173 15.86 -2.70 -2.31
N PHE A 174 15.59 -1.39 -2.23
CA PHE A 174 14.77 -0.72 -3.25
C PHE A 174 15.54 0.12 -4.26
N ARG A 175 16.76 0.61 -3.97
CA ARG A 175 17.41 1.59 -4.86
C ARG A 175 17.55 1.11 -6.31
N LEU A 176 18.25 0.00 -6.53
CA LEU A 176 18.49 -0.50 -7.89
C LEU A 176 17.19 -0.89 -8.60
N PRO A 177 16.25 -1.65 -7.98
CA PRO A 177 14.97 -1.95 -8.60
C PRO A 177 14.15 -0.73 -9.00
N LEU A 178 14.13 0.32 -8.16
CA LEU A 178 13.39 1.54 -8.46
C LEU A 178 14.04 2.36 -9.58
N GLU A 179 15.37 2.46 -9.60
CA GLU A 179 16.11 3.09 -10.69
C GLU A 179 15.90 2.37 -12.03
N GLU A 180 15.72 1.04 -12.02
CA GLU A 180 15.37 0.26 -13.22
C GLU A 180 13.98 0.58 -13.75
N VAL A 181 12.98 0.70 -12.85
CA VAL A 181 11.62 1.14 -13.22
C VAL A 181 11.64 2.56 -13.79
N ALA A 182 12.39 3.47 -13.15
CA ALA A 182 12.56 4.85 -13.60
C ALA A 182 13.20 4.92 -14.99
N ARG A 183 14.26 4.14 -15.24
CA ARG A 183 14.92 4.04 -16.55
C ARG A 183 13.99 3.47 -17.64
N GLY A 184 12.98 2.69 -17.24
CA GLY A 184 11.90 2.21 -18.10
C GLY A 184 10.90 3.30 -18.52
N GLY A 185 11.06 4.55 -18.04
CA GLY A 185 10.20 5.68 -18.38
C GLY A 185 8.99 5.86 -17.47
N THR A 186 8.87 5.06 -16.40
CA THR A 186 7.83 5.26 -15.38
C THR A 186 8.35 6.22 -14.31
N PRO A 187 7.69 7.35 -14.01
CA PRO A 187 8.11 8.22 -12.92
C PRO A 187 8.06 7.49 -11.58
N VAL A 188 9.15 7.59 -10.80
CA VAL A 188 9.29 6.93 -9.49
C VAL A 188 9.56 7.96 -8.39
N GLN A 189 8.76 7.92 -7.34
CA GLN A 189 8.86 8.74 -6.14
C GLN A 189 9.14 7.87 -4.91
N VAL A 190 10.12 8.27 -4.11
CA VAL A 190 10.41 7.68 -2.80
C VAL A 190 9.85 8.60 -1.73
N LEU A 191 8.97 8.05 -0.89
CA LEU A 191 8.39 8.77 0.24
C LEU A 191 9.09 8.34 1.52
N GLY A 192 9.50 9.29 2.33
CA GLY A 192 10.14 8.94 3.60
C GLY A 192 10.52 10.16 4.41
N PHE A 193 11.46 9.96 5.31
CA PHE A 193 12.08 11.03 6.06
C PHE A 193 13.45 11.32 5.45
N ARG A 194 13.76 12.59 5.19
CA ARG A 194 15.01 13.00 4.52
C ARG A 194 16.26 12.47 5.22
N GLU A 195 16.20 12.30 6.54
CA GLU A 195 17.25 11.78 7.42
C GLU A 195 17.59 10.31 7.13
N HIS A 196 16.66 9.58 6.52
CA HIS A 196 16.78 8.13 6.30
C HIS A 196 16.81 7.76 4.81
N ALA A 197 16.61 8.71 3.90
CA ALA A 197 16.49 8.47 2.46
C ALA A 197 17.60 9.15 1.64
N SER A 198 18.83 9.23 2.19
CA SER A 198 19.97 9.84 1.50
C SER A 198 20.26 9.21 0.13
N TRP A 199 19.98 7.92 -0.03
CA TRP A 199 20.13 7.19 -1.29
C TRP A 199 19.15 7.65 -2.37
N ALA A 200 17.93 8.03 -1.99
CA ALA A 200 16.91 8.53 -2.91
C ALA A 200 17.22 9.99 -3.29
N LEU A 201 17.60 10.80 -2.30
CA LEU A 201 18.05 12.19 -2.50
C LEU A 201 19.29 12.30 -3.41
N ALA A 202 20.15 11.29 -3.40
CA ALA A 202 21.36 11.24 -4.23
C ALA A 202 21.13 10.61 -5.62
N SER A 203 19.93 10.13 -5.93
CA SER A 203 19.64 9.51 -7.23
C SER A 203 19.15 10.56 -8.22
N ASP A 204 19.75 10.57 -9.42
CA ASP A 204 19.32 11.47 -10.51
C ASP A 204 18.02 11.02 -11.18
N SER A 205 17.56 9.79 -10.89
CA SER A 205 16.40 9.17 -11.57
C SER A 205 15.18 9.00 -10.66
N LEU A 206 15.31 9.23 -9.36
CA LEU A 206 14.24 9.10 -8.39
C LEU A 206 13.87 10.48 -7.84
N GLU A 207 12.58 10.75 -7.74
CA GLU A 207 12.08 11.91 -7.01
C GLU A 207 11.94 11.54 -5.52
N PHE A 208 12.36 12.42 -4.61
CA PHE A 208 12.15 12.22 -3.18
C PHE A 208 11.08 13.19 -2.66
N VAL A 209 10.13 12.64 -1.89
CA VAL A 209 9.08 13.41 -1.21
C VAL A 209 9.19 13.15 0.29
N ASP A 210 9.42 14.21 1.06
CA ASP A 210 9.38 14.11 2.51
C ASP A 210 7.93 13.92 2.98
N LEU A 211 7.68 12.91 3.81
CA LEU A 211 6.34 12.65 4.35
C LEU A 211 5.79 13.83 5.15
N GLU A 212 6.66 14.65 5.76
CA GLU A 212 6.24 15.84 6.49
C GLU A 212 5.73 16.96 5.56
N ASP A 213 6.21 17.00 4.32
CA ASP A 213 5.80 18.01 3.33
C ASP A 213 4.41 17.68 2.73
N ILE A 214 3.91 16.46 2.94
CA ILE A 214 2.56 16.06 2.50
C ILE A 214 1.51 16.59 3.49
N ALA A 215 0.69 17.52 3.00
CA ALA A 215 -0.31 18.23 3.80
C ALA A 215 -1.22 17.28 4.61
N GLY A 216 -1.18 17.43 5.94
CA GLY A 216 -2.05 16.71 6.87
C GLY A 216 -1.63 15.27 7.17
N VAL A 217 -0.48 14.80 6.68
CA VAL A 217 0.07 13.49 7.04
C VAL A 217 0.45 13.44 8.52
N PHE A 218 1.08 14.48 9.05
CA PHE A 218 1.31 14.64 10.48
C PHE A 218 0.39 15.71 11.08
N ARG A 219 -0.06 15.48 12.32
CA ARG A 219 -0.91 16.43 13.06
C ARG A 219 -0.12 17.62 13.60
N GLU A 220 1.11 17.34 13.99
CA GLU A 220 2.07 18.30 14.50
C GLU A 220 3.38 18.12 13.72
N PRO A 221 4.15 19.19 13.51
CA PRO A 221 5.49 19.06 12.95
C PRO A 221 6.32 18.08 13.76
N LEU A 222 7.14 17.27 13.09
CA LEU A 222 8.10 16.41 13.73
C LEU A 222 9.13 17.26 14.46
N PRO A 223 9.66 16.78 15.61
CA PRO A 223 10.65 17.50 16.40
C PRO A 223 12.04 17.45 15.73
N ARG A 224 12.13 17.98 14.51
CA ARG A 224 13.38 18.08 13.75
C ARG A 224 14.24 19.15 14.38
N ILE A 225 15.43 18.75 14.83
CA ILE A 225 16.51 19.71 15.10
C ILE A 225 17.64 19.37 14.14
N GLY A 226 17.52 19.90 12.92
CA GLY A 226 18.56 19.80 11.91
C GLY A 226 19.72 20.75 12.24
N LEU A 227 20.96 20.28 12.12
CA LEU A 227 22.15 21.12 12.29
C LEU A 227 22.21 22.27 11.26
N ASP A 228 21.53 22.08 10.13
CA ASP A 228 21.34 23.01 9.03
C ASP A 228 20.25 24.08 9.31
N SER A 229 19.43 23.89 10.34
CA SER A 229 18.32 24.78 10.73
C SER A 229 18.36 25.15 12.22
N LEU A 230 19.56 25.36 12.76
CA LEU A 230 19.72 25.79 14.15
C LEU A 230 19.32 27.26 14.33
N PRO A 231 18.60 27.61 15.41
CA PRO A 231 18.31 29.01 15.72
C PRO A 231 19.60 29.76 16.08
N GLU A 232 19.62 31.09 15.91
CA GLU A 232 20.82 31.92 16.16
C GLU A 232 21.37 31.77 17.59
N GLN A 233 20.49 31.57 18.57
CA GLN A 233 20.85 31.32 19.97
C GLN A 233 21.36 29.89 20.25
N GLY A 234 21.40 29.02 19.24
CA GLY A 234 21.69 27.60 19.36
C GLY A 234 20.50 26.77 19.88
N ALA A 235 20.55 25.45 19.66
CA ALA A 235 19.55 24.51 20.16
C ALA A 235 20.20 23.39 20.97
N TRP A 236 19.51 22.96 22.03
CA TRP A 236 19.87 21.75 22.77
C TRP A 236 19.38 20.53 22.00
N LEU A 237 20.32 19.77 21.43
CA LEU A 237 20.04 18.47 20.82
C LEU A 237 19.88 17.43 21.93
N GLN A 238 18.64 16.98 22.17
CA GLN A 238 18.39 15.93 23.15
C GLN A 238 18.96 14.60 22.63
N PRO A 239 19.58 13.78 23.50
CA PRO A 239 20.05 12.48 23.10
C PRO A 239 18.85 11.59 22.72
N PHE A 240 18.91 10.95 21.54
CA PHE A 240 17.86 10.04 21.08
C PHE A 240 17.66 8.82 21.99
N ARG A 241 18.67 8.45 22.78
CA ARG A 241 18.64 7.32 23.73
C ARG A 241 19.40 7.69 25.01
N PRO A 242 18.99 7.17 26.18
CA PRO A 242 19.77 7.34 27.40
C PRO A 242 21.11 6.58 27.29
N LEU A 243 22.18 7.10 27.92
CA LEU A 243 23.51 6.45 27.90
C LEU A 243 23.50 5.00 28.41
N SER A 244 22.54 4.66 29.28
CA SER A 244 22.35 3.30 29.79
C SER A 244 22.05 2.26 28.70
N SER A 245 21.57 2.67 27.52
CA SER A 245 21.32 1.77 26.39
C SER A 245 22.60 1.11 25.84
N LEU A 246 23.79 1.67 26.09
CA LEU A 246 25.07 1.06 25.69
C LEU A 246 25.38 -0.23 26.44
N LEU A 247 24.77 -0.43 27.62
CA LEU A 247 25.01 -1.60 28.47
C LEU A 247 24.22 -2.84 28.04
N THR A 248 23.30 -2.70 27.07
CA THR A 248 22.41 -3.77 26.59
C THR A 248 22.78 -4.30 25.20
N SER A 249 23.73 -3.69 24.50
CA SER A 249 24.35 -4.28 23.30
C SER A 249 25.38 -5.32 23.73
N ARG A 250 24.94 -6.56 23.95
CA ARG A 250 25.84 -7.70 24.11
C ARG A 250 26.39 -8.15 22.75
N VAL A 251 27.70 -8.41 22.76
CA VAL A 251 28.50 -9.16 21.77
C VAL A 251 27.86 -10.51 21.46
#